data_AF-A0A520Z1C3-F1
#
_entry.id   AF-A0A520Z1C3-F1
#
_cell.length_a   1.000
_cell.length_b   1.000
_cell.length_c   1.000
_cell.angle_alpha   90.00
_cell.angle_beta   90.00
_cell.angle_gamma   90.00
#
_symmetry.space_group_name_H-M   'P 1'
#
loop_
_entity.id
_entity.type
_entity.pdbx_description
1 polymer ?
#
loop_
_entity_poly.entity_id
_entity_poly.type
_entity_poly.pdbx_seq_one_letter_code
_entity_poly.pdbx_strand_id
1 'polypeptide(L)'
;MSNPNLKLVENERAYRRVNVELQGALCMPGSPITMVRTSNISEGGIGLHQESGPLPENGAQVKLQLDGVVSSNADRNFDIYSMKVVYANKNSIGLAFETER
;
A
#
# COMPACT_ATOMS: atom_id res chain seq x y z
N MET A 1 5.55 25.36 30.99
CA MET A 1 4.12 24.98 31.02
C MET A 1 3.91 23.89 29.98
N SER A 2 3.82 22.65 30.41
CA SER A 2 3.57 21.47 29.58
C SER A 2 2.06 21.25 29.48
N ASN A 3 1.52 21.24 28.25
CA ASN A 3 0.09 21.09 28.01
C ASN A 3 -0.34 19.64 28.36
N PRO A 4 -1.23 19.41 29.34
CA PRO A 4 -1.55 18.06 29.83
C PRO A 4 -2.43 17.22 28.87
N ASN A 5 -2.80 17.75 27.71
CA ASN A 5 -3.70 17.09 26.74
C ASN A 5 -3.02 16.50 25.50
N LEU A 6 -1.70 16.58 25.38
CA LEU A 6 -0.97 15.81 24.37
C LEU A 6 -0.72 14.40 24.92
N LYS A 7 -1.74 13.54 24.87
CA LYS A 7 -1.46 12.10 24.87
C LYS A 7 -0.68 11.83 23.59
N LEU A 8 0.61 11.51 23.73
CA LEU A 8 1.36 10.81 22.70
C LEU A 8 0.59 9.53 22.41
N VAL A 9 -0.26 9.57 21.38
CA VAL A 9 -0.76 8.35 20.80
C VAL A 9 0.48 7.76 20.15
N GLU A 10 1.00 6.67 20.71
CA GLU A 10 2.08 5.85 20.14
C GLU A 10 1.59 5.19 18.83
N ASN A 11 1.11 5.99 17.89
CA ASN A 11 0.91 5.56 16.53
C ASN A 11 2.21 5.92 15.82
N GLU A 12 3.16 4.99 15.79
CA GLU A 12 4.49 5.10 15.16
C GLU A 12 4.44 5.46 13.66
N ARG A 13 3.26 5.70 13.09
CA ARG A 13 3.04 6.02 11.67
C ARG A 13 2.84 7.51 11.46
N ALA A 14 3.60 8.08 10.53
CA ALA A 14 3.53 9.48 10.15
C ALA A 14 2.20 9.89 9.49
N TYR A 15 1.49 8.96 8.86
CA TYR A 15 0.27 9.23 8.09
C TYR A 15 -0.91 8.41 8.60
N ARG A 16 -2.06 9.07 8.75
CA ARG A 16 -3.34 8.41 9.04
C ARG A 16 -3.75 7.55 7.84
N ARG A 17 -4.32 6.38 8.11
CA ARG A 17 -4.81 5.45 7.08
C ARG A 17 -6.33 5.46 7.01
N VAL A 18 -6.85 5.28 5.81
CA VAL A 18 -8.27 5.11 5.51
C VAL A 18 -8.49 3.68 5.07
N ASN A 19 -9.48 3.00 5.65
CA ASN A 19 -9.86 1.66 5.23
C ASN A 19 -10.63 1.75 3.92
N VAL A 20 -10.15 1.04 2.91
CA VAL A 20 -10.75 1.00 1.59
C VAL A 20 -10.40 -0.34 0.97
N GLU A 21 -11.38 -0.97 0.33
CA GLU A 21 -11.25 -2.25 -0.34
C GLU A 21 -11.36 -2.05 -1.86
N LEU A 22 -10.22 -1.90 -2.50
CA LEU A 22 -10.07 -1.87 -3.96
C LEU A 22 -9.41 -3.17 -4.39
N GLN A 23 -9.88 -3.74 -5.49
CA GLN A 23 -9.18 -4.85 -6.13
C GLN A 23 -7.94 -4.30 -6.84
N GLY A 24 -6.90 -5.12 -6.97
CA GLY A 24 -5.70 -4.73 -7.70
C GLY A 24 -4.91 -5.92 -8.20
N ALA A 25 -3.98 -5.62 -9.09
CA ALA A 25 -2.98 -6.54 -9.60
C ALA A 25 -1.59 -6.15 -9.07
N LEU A 26 -0.96 -7.07 -8.35
CA LEU A 26 0.40 -6.94 -7.85
C LEU A 26 1.36 -7.65 -8.81
N CYS A 27 2.27 -6.88 -9.39
CA CYS A 27 3.30 -7.33 -10.30
C CYS A 27 4.65 -7.39 -9.57
N MET A 28 5.14 -8.60 -9.33
CA MET A 28 6.46 -8.85 -8.76
C MET A 28 7.43 -9.27 -9.88
N PRO A 29 8.68 -8.76 -9.89
CA PRO A 29 9.66 -9.17 -10.88
C PRO A 29 9.84 -10.69 -10.93
N GLY A 30 9.77 -11.28 -12.13
CA GLY A 30 9.98 -12.73 -12.33
C GLY A 30 8.87 -13.64 -11.80
N SER A 31 7.76 -13.08 -11.31
CA SER A 31 6.62 -13.86 -10.79
C SER A 31 5.34 -13.61 -11.60
N PRO A 32 4.38 -14.54 -11.58
CA PRO A 32 3.05 -14.29 -12.09
C PRO A 32 2.37 -13.11 -11.39
N ILE A 33 1.55 -12.37 -12.13
CA ILE A 33 0.71 -11.31 -11.56
C ILE A 33 -0.25 -11.92 -10.54
N THR A 34 -0.35 -11.30 -9.37
CA THR A 34 -1.18 -11.78 -8.27
C THR A 34 -2.30 -10.80 -7.99
N MET A 35 -3.53 -11.30 -7.86
CA MET A 35 -4.68 -10.47 -7.49
C MET A 35 -4.68 -10.19 -5.99
N VAL A 36 -4.91 -8.93 -5.63
CA VAL A 36 -4.88 -8.44 -4.24
C VAL A 36 -6.10 -7.55 -3.97
N ARG A 37 -6.37 -7.31 -2.69
CA ARG A 37 -7.33 -6.30 -2.23
C ARG A 37 -6.64 -5.33 -1.31
N THR A 38 -6.92 -4.03 -1.41
CA THR A 38 -6.43 -3.10 -0.39
C THR A 38 -7.16 -3.34 0.93
N SER A 39 -6.44 -3.25 2.04
CA SER A 39 -7.04 -3.19 3.39
C SER A 39 -7.14 -1.73 3.85
N ASN A 40 -6.15 -0.90 3.51
CA ASN A 40 -6.12 0.51 3.82
C ASN A 40 -5.09 1.27 2.98
N ILE A 41 -5.31 2.57 2.81
CA ILE A 41 -4.44 3.47 2.04
C ILE A 41 -4.10 4.69 2.91
N SER A 42 -2.92 5.26 2.70
CA SER A 42 -2.50 6.56 3.23
C SER A 42 -1.53 7.22 2.26
N GLU A 43 -1.19 8.48 2.51
CA GLU A 43 -0.15 9.21 1.77
C GLU A 43 1.21 8.48 1.76
N GLY A 44 1.53 7.73 2.81
CA GLY A 44 2.79 6.99 2.90
C GLY A 44 2.80 5.62 2.22
N GLY A 45 1.64 5.08 1.81
CA GLY A 45 1.59 3.76 1.19
C GLY A 45 0.31 2.97 1.41
N ILE A 46 0.31 1.71 0.98
CA ILE A 46 -0.87 0.86 0.79
C ILE A 46 -0.70 -0.46 1.53
N GLY A 47 -1.74 -0.87 2.25
CA GLY A 47 -1.84 -2.18 2.88
C GLY A 47 -2.68 -3.07 1.98
N LEU A 48 -2.23 -4.29 1.75
CA LEU A 48 -2.88 -5.27 0.89
C LEU A 48 -3.20 -6.54 1.65
N HIS A 49 -4.29 -7.18 1.24
CA HIS A 49 -4.59 -8.57 1.48
C HIS A 49 -4.39 -9.38 0.20
N GLN A 50 -3.74 -10.52 0.34
CA GLN A 50 -3.54 -11.51 -0.72
C GLN A 50 -4.15 -12.83 -0.25
N GLU A 51 -5.01 -13.42 -1.07
CA GLU A 51 -5.68 -14.69 -0.76
C GLU A 51 -4.80 -15.90 -1.12
N SER A 52 -3.98 -15.80 -2.18
CA SER A 52 -3.11 -16.87 -2.64
C SER A 52 -1.97 -16.32 -3.50
N GLY A 53 -0.93 -17.14 -3.73
CA GLY A 53 0.22 -16.79 -4.58
C GLY A 53 1.52 -16.59 -3.79
N PRO A 54 2.63 -16.34 -4.49
CA PRO A 54 3.90 -16.05 -3.85
C PRO A 54 3.84 -14.73 -3.09
N LEU A 55 4.51 -14.66 -1.93
CA LEU A 55 4.71 -13.41 -1.21
C LEU A 55 5.96 -12.71 -1.74
N PRO A 56 5.94 -11.37 -1.87
CA PRO A 56 7.16 -10.65 -2.19
C PRO A 56 8.11 -10.63 -0.99
N GLU A 57 9.40 -10.46 -1.27
CA GLU A 57 10.40 -10.27 -0.23
C GLU A 57 10.31 -8.87 0.38
N ASN A 58 10.64 -8.74 1.67
CA ASN A 58 10.75 -7.44 2.32
C ASN A 58 11.86 -6.62 1.65
N GLY A 59 11.54 -5.38 1.28
CA GLY A 59 12.44 -4.47 0.58
C GLY A 59 12.41 -4.59 -0.95
N ALA A 60 11.70 -5.58 -1.51
CA ALA A 60 11.56 -5.73 -2.96
C ALA A 60 10.77 -4.57 -3.59
N GLN A 61 11.08 -4.30 -4.85
CA GLN A 61 10.30 -3.38 -5.69
C GLN A 61 9.17 -4.14 -6.38
N VAL A 62 7.97 -3.58 -6.30
CA VAL A 62 6.77 -4.13 -6.93
C VAL A 62 6.01 -3.04 -7.65
N LYS A 63 5.18 -3.45 -8.61
CA LYS A 63 4.22 -2.56 -9.26
C LYS A 63 2.81 -2.97 -8.83
N LEU A 64 2.01 -2.01 -8.41
CA LEU A 64 0.61 -2.22 -8.03
C LEU A 64 -0.28 -1.44 -9.00
N GLN A 65 -1.22 -2.13 -9.64
CA GLN A 65 -2.35 -1.51 -10.32
C GLN A 65 -3.58 -1.69 -9.44
N LEU A 66 -4.38 -0.63 -9.29
CA LEU A 66 -5.65 -0.68 -8.56
C LEU A 66 -6.81 -0.49 -9.53
N ASP A 67 -7.83 -1.32 -9.38
CA ASP A 67 -9.12 -1.18 -10.05
C ASP A 67 -9.99 -0.20 -9.25
N GLY A 68 -9.82 1.08 -9.54
CA GLY A 68 -10.50 2.18 -8.87
C GLY A 68 -9.90 3.53 -9.25
N VAL A 69 -10.74 4.57 -9.23
CA VAL A 69 -10.30 5.95 -9.47
C VAL A 69 -9.82 6.53 -8.14
N VAL A 70 -8.50 6.64 -7.96
CA VAL A 70 -7.90 7.29 -6.77
C VAL A 70 -7.72 8.81 -6.99
N SER A 71 -7.99 9.33 -8.19
CA SER A 71 -7.82 10.75 -8.54
C SER A 71 -9.13 11.41 -9.00
N SER A 72 -9.33 12.69 -8.68
CA SER A 72 -10.54 13.44 -9.08
C SER A 72 -10.57 13.84 -10.56
N ASN A 73 -9.58 13.43 -11.35
CA ASN A 73 -9.47 13.82 -12.75
C ASN A 73 -10.11 12.75 -13.63
N ALA A 74 -10.93 13.17 -14.59
CA ALA A 74 -11.78 12.32 -15.43
C ALA A 74 -11.02 11.38 -16.40
N ASP A 75 -9.70 11.29 -16.28
CA ASP A 75 -8.88 10.39 -17.08
C ASP A 75 -8.79 9.04 -16.38
N ARG A 76 -9.45 8.03 -16.95
CA ARG A 76 -9.37 6.61 -16.55
C ARG A 76 -8.00 6.00 -16.86
N ASN A 77 -6.92 6.72 -16.55
CA ASN A 77 -5.59 6.17 -16.69
C ASN A 77 -5.40 5.08 -15.64
N PHE A 78 -4.98 3.91 -16.12
CA PHE A 78 -4.58 2.80 -15.26
C PHE A 78 -3.29 3.19 -14.55
N ASP A 79 -3.41 3.85 -13.41
CA ASP A 79 -2.25 4.26 -12.62
C ASP A 79 -1.57 3.02 -12.05
N ILE A 80 -0.34 2.78 -12.51
CA ILE A 80 0.55 1.73 -12.00
C ILE A 80 1.53 2.37 -11.03
N TYR A 81 1.37 2.05 -9.75
CA TYR A 81 2.22 2.56 -8.68
C TYR A 81 3.47 1.69 -8.54
N SER A 82 4.65 2.29 -8.67
CA SER A 82 5.91 1.64 -8.27
C SER A 82 6.11 1.83 -6.77
N MET A 83 6.28 0.74 -6.03
CA MET A 83 6.27 0.75 -4.57
C MET A 83 7.29 -0.23 -4.00
N LYS A 84 7.77 0.06 -2.80
CA LYS A 84 8.67 -0.80 -2.05
C LYS A 84 7.90 -1.60 -1.00
N VAL A 85 8.18 -2.90 -0.90
CA VAL A 85 7.62 -3.77 0.14
C VAL A 85 8.27 -3.45 1.48
N VAL A 86 7.46 -3.06 2.46
CA VAL A 86 7.94 -2.78 3.84
C VAL A 86 7.73 -3.97 4.78
N TYR A 87 6.70 -4.78 4.53
CA TYR A 87 6.52 -6.08 5.17
C TYR A 87 5.67 -7.00 4.29
N ALA A 88 5.90 -8.31 4.39
CA ALA A 88 5.03 -9.33 3.83
C ALA A 88 4.91 -10.50 4.82
N ASN A 89 3.67 -10.93 5.08
CA ASN A 89 3.35 -12.13 5.84
C ASN A 89 2.21 -12.89 5.14
N LYS A 90 1.84 -14.08 5.66
CA LYS A 90 0.95 -15.07 5.02
C LYS A 90 -0.16 -14.46 4.15
N ASN A 91 -0.90 -13.47 4.66
CA ASN A 91 -2.01 -12.87 3.91
C ASN A 91 -1.90 -11.35 3.79
N SER A 92 -0.88 -10.70 4.34
CA SER A 92 -0.82 -9.23 4.41
C SER A 92 0.51 -8.68 3.90
N ILE A 93 0.42 -7.67 3.05
CA ILE A 93 1.57 -6.97 2.47
C ILE A 93 1.44 -5.48 2.78
N GLY A 94 2.53 -4.88 3.22
CA GLY A 94 2.66 -3.43 3.35
C GLY A 94 3.55 -2.90 2.23
N LEU A 95 3.06 -1.88 1.53
CA LEU A 95 3.79 -1.18 0.47
C LEU A 95 3.97 0.29 0.87
N ALA A 96 5.13 0.85 0.57
CA ALA A 96 5.42 2.27 0.70
C ALA A 96 5.62 2.90 -0.68
N PHE A 97 5.13 4.13 -0.86
CA PHE A 97 5.48 4.91 -2.04
C PHE A 97 6.95 5.28 -1.99
N GLU A 98 7.64 5.13 -3.11
CA GLU A 98 9.01 5.65 -3.22
C GLU A 98 8.91 7.16 -3.43
N THR A 99 9.46 7.93 -2.49
CA THR A 99 9.70 9.35 -2.73
C THR A 99 10.95 9.45 -3.57
N GLU A 100 10.85 10.09 -4.74
CA GLU A 100 12.04 10.54 -5.47
C GLU A 100 12.85 11.42 -4.51
N ARG A 101 14.10 11.01 -4.24
CA ARG A 101 15.08 11.80 -3.49
C ARG A 101 16.01 12.50 -4.47
#